data_AF-A0A239AUW9-F1
#
_entry.id   AF-A0A239AUW9-F1
#
_cell.length_a   1.000
_cell.length_b   1.000
_cell.length_c   1.000
_cell.angle_alpha   90.00
_cell.angle_beta   90.00
_cell.angle_gamma   90.00
#
_symmetry.space_group_name_H-M   'P 1'
#
loop_
_entity.id
_entity.type
_entity.pdbx_description
1 polymer ?
#
loop_
_entity_poly.entity_id
_entity_poly.type
_entity_poly.pdbx_seq_one_letter_code
_entity_poly.pdbx_strand_id
1 'polypeptide(L)'
;MSTLYPRLPANAAKERYIEIRDKGAVDLARLSDTSHLGQYFAATGGVRAAQDRLAWLRSQVVDLAARHGFPGRPLGRSVHEFDTTLARLLHADMNLVPAEAAVRPMWAFLAAVLLPDVTVWRFPQPPEDRLLATDITRHVFGRLWWRAELLRDDVRIDNPYHLLDVFPERNFDQILARRRSIGGSPELIRSLAKEWPKDWTGTNETEALRDVLKILMRRGAFQDLFGLPETLLRPEIARTILDVRHARTRAHADGVDEVSIGRYVRR
;
A
#
# COMPACT_ATOMS: atom_id res chain seq x y z
N MET A 1 6.19 -21.00 -10.70
CA MET A 1 7.54 -20.38 -10.79
C MET A 1 7.33 -18.88 -10.82
N SER A 2 8.06 -18.10 -10.01
CA SER A 2 7.86 -16.64 -9.90
C SER A 2 8.42 -15.89 -11.10
N THR A 3 7.87 -14.70 -11.37
CA THR A 3 8.36 -13.81 -12.42
C THR A 3 9.45 -12.88 -11.86
N LEU A 4 10.60 -12.80 -12.54
CA LEU A 4 11.68 -11.85 -12.22
C LEU A 4 11.52 -10.59 -13.08
N TYR A 5 11.18 -9.48 -12.45
CA TYR A 5 11.06 -8.20 -13.15
C TYR A 5 12.42 -7.49 -13.27
N PRO A 6 12.61 -6.62 -14.27
CA PRO A 6 13.83 -5.83 -14.40
C PRO A 6 14.04 -4.94 -13.18
N ARG A 7 15.30 -4.77 -12.81
CA ARG A 7 15.77 -3.96 -11.69
C ARG A 7 16.62 -2.82 -12.22
N LEU A 8 16.43 -1.63 -11.69
CA LEU A 8 17.19 -0.45 -12.07
C LEU A 8 18.24 -0.12 -10.99
N PRO A 9 19.54 -0.02 -11.34
CA PRO A 9 20.58 0.42 -10.41
C PRO A 9 20.28 1.80 -9.84
N ALA A 10 20.73 2.07 -8.61
CA ALA A 10 20.35 3.28 -7.88
C ALA A 10 20.78 4.58 -8.59
N ASN A 11 21.95 4.59 -9.24
CA ASN A 11 22.42 5.73 -10.05
C ASN A 11 21.51 5.98 -11.25
N ALA A 12 21.23 4.95 -12.04
CA ALA A 12 20.34 5.05 -13.20
C ALA A 12 18.91 5.46 -12.80
N ALA A 13 18.41 4.93 -11.68
CA ALA A 13 17.11 5.30 -11.15
C ALA A 13 17.06 6.77 -10.73
N LYS A 14 18.13 7.27 -10.11
CA LYS A 14 18.25 8.68 -9.71
C LYS A 14 18.37 9.62 -10.91
N GLU A 15 19.11 9.23 -11.94
CA GLU A 15 19.19 9.96 -13.21
C GLU A 15 17.80 10.06 -13.87
N ARG A 16 17.09 8.92 -13.96
CA ARG A 16 15.72 8.89 -14.47
C ARG A 16 14.76 9.75 -13.64
N TYR A 17 14.88 9.74 -12.32
CA TYR A 17 14.07 10.61 -11.45
C TYR A 17 14.26 12.09 -11.79
N ILE A 18 15.52 12.54 -11.93
CA ILE A 18 15.84 13.93 -12.29
C ILE A 18 15.26 14.29 -13.66
N GLU A 19 15.30 13.36 -14.62
CA GLU A 19 14.78 13.58 -15.96
C GLU A 19 13.25 13.72 -16.00
N ILE A 20 12.52 12.95 -15.18
CA ILE A 20 11.05 12.85 -15.31
C ILE A 20 10.25 13.70 -14.33
N ARG A 21 10.82 14.09 -13.17
CA ARG A 21 10.07 14.76 -12.09
C ARG A 21 9.38 16.07 -12.48
N ASP A 22 9.92 16.77 -13.47
CA ASP A 22 9.48 18.10 -13.93
C ASP A 22 8.67 18.03 -15.25
N LYS A 23 8.43 16.82 -15.79
CA LYS A 23 7.70 16.61 -17.05
C LYS A 23 6.23 16.28 -16.81
N GLY A 24 5.37 16.60 -17.77
CA GLY A 24 3.96 16.23 -17.74
C GLY A 24 3.72 14.76 -18.08
N ALA A 25 2.60 14.19 -17.59
CA ALA A 25 2.26 12.78 -17.82
C ALA A 25 2.19 12.40 -19.31
N VAL A 26 1.71 13.30 -20.18
CA VAL A 26 1.62 13.06 -21.64
C VAL A 26 3.00 12.92 -22.27
N ASP A 27 3.97 13.76 -21.88
CA ASP A 27 5.34 13.67 -22.39
C ASP A 27 6.02 12.40 -21.89
N LEU A 28 5.77 12.05 -20.62
CA LEU A 28 6.30 10.84 -20.01
C LEU A 28 5.74 9.56 -20.63
N ALA A 29 4.53 9.59 -21.19
CA ALA A 29 3.97 8.44 -21.89
C ALA A 29 4.79 8.09 -23.15
N ARG A 30 5.48 9.07 -23.75
CA ARG A 30 6.41 8.86 -24.87
C ARG A 30 7.81 8.40 -24.42
N LEU A 31 8.16 8.64 -23.16
CA LEU A 31 9.44 8.26 -22.56
C LEU A 31 9.35 6.95 -21.76
N SER A 32 8.18 6.31 -21.74
CA SER A 32 8.03 4.98 -21.15
C SER A 32 8.67 3.92 -22.03
N ASP A 33 9.28 2.91 -21.41
CA ASP A 33 9.92 1.82 -22.14
C ASP A 33 9.72 0.49 -21.37
N THR A 34 9.86 -0.63 -22.08
CA THR A 34 9.92 -1.97 -21.49
C THR A 34 11.35 -2.40 -21.15
N SER A 35 12.35 -1.57 -21.49
CA SER A 35 13.75 -1.83 -21.20
C SER A 35 14.53 -0.58 -20.80
N HIS A 36 15.66 -0.78 -20.12
CA HIS A 36 16.62 0.27 -19.82
C HIS A 36 18.04 -0.30 -19.94
N LEU A 37 18.98 0.48 -20.49
CA LEU A 37 20.37 0.02 -20.76
C LEU A 37 21.05 -0.54 -19.51
N GLY A 38 20.89 0.11 -18.36
CA GLY A 38 21.45 -0.31 -17.09
C GLY A 38 20.64 -1.37 -16.33
N GLN A 39 19.55 -1.92 -16.87
CA GLN A 39 18.71 -2.85 -16.12
C GLN A 39 19.42 -4.19 -15.87
N TYR A 40 19.07 -4.86 -14.77
CA TYR A 40 19.53 -6.21 -14.46
C TYR A 40 18.39 -7.05 -13.88
N PHE A 41 18.60 -8.34 -13.72
CA PHE A 41 17.65 -9.28 -13.11
C PHE A 41 18.29 -9.99 -11.92
N ALA A 42 17.48 -10.66 -11.10
CA ALA A 42 18.00 -11.63 -10.15
C ALA A 42 18.82 -12.71 -10.90
N ALA A 43 19.89 -13.19 -10.28
CA ALA A 43 20.74 -14.21 -10.89
C ALA A 43 20.04 -15.57 -11.02
N THR A 44 19.13 -15.89 -10.09
CA THR A 44 18.38 -17.15 -10.02
C THR A 44 16.98 -16.91 -9.44
N GLY A 45 16.13 -17.95 -9.46
CA GLY A 45 14.88 -17.96 -8.67
C GLY A 45 13.58 -17.69 -9.42
N GLY A 46 13.59 -17.59 -10.76
CA GLY A 46 12.37 -17.41 -11.54
C GLY A 46 12.60 -17.20 -13.03
N VAL A 47 11.52 -16.88 -13.75
CA VAL A 47 11.54 -16.57 -15.20
C VAL A 47 11.55 -15.07 -15.39
N ARG A 48 12.49 -14.55 -16.18
CA ARG A 48 12.55 -13.12 -16.51
C ARG A 48 11.27 -12.66 -17.21
N ALA A 49 10.71 -11.54 -16.78
CA ALA A 49 9.61 -10.89 -17.47
C ALA A 49 10.07 -10.51 -18.89
N ALA A 50 9.45 -11.11 -19.90
CA ALA A 50 9.65 -10.73 -21.30
C ALA A 50 9.10 -9.33 -21.57
N GLN A 51 9.59 -8.68 -22.62
CA GLN A 51 9.13 -7.34 -23.03
C GLN A 51 7.62 -7.31 -23.27
N ASP A 52 7.05 -8.34 -23.92
CA ASP A 52 5.60 -8.44 -24.15
C ASP A 52 4.80 -8.45 -22.85
N ARG A 53 5.32 -9.10 -21.79
CA ARG A 53 4.68 -9.09 -20.47
C ARG A 53 4.71 -7.71 -19.83
N LEU A 54 5.82 -6.99 -19.99
CA LEU A 54 5.96 -5.62 -19.49
C LEU A 54 5.04 -4.66 -20.26
N ALA A 55 4.97 -4.79 -21.58
CA ALA A 55 4.07 -4.02 -22.43
C ALA A 55 2.61 -4.28 -22.07
N TRP A 56 2.24 -5.55 -21.84
CA TRP A 56 0.90 -5.92 -21.41
C TRP A 56 0.59 -5.38 -20.00
N LEU A 57 1.49 -5.49 -19.03
CA LEU A 57 1.27 -4.89 -17.71
C LEU A 57 1.08 -3.37 -17.83
N ARG A 58 1.88 -2.71 -18.67
CA ARG A 58 1.75 -1.28 -18.93
C ARG A 58 0.37 -0.94 -19.52
N SER A 59 -0.10 -1.65 -20.55
CA SER A 59 -1.40 -1.38 -21.17
C SER A 59 -2.52 -1.51 -20.14
N GLN A 60 -2.51 -2.57 -19.33
CA GLN A 60 -3.52 -2.79 -18.30
C GLN A 60 -3.56 -1.66 -17.25
N VAL A 61 -2.40 -1.16 -16.83
CA VAL A 61 -2.31 -0.06 -15.85
C VAL A 61 -2.72 1.28 -16.48
N VAL A 62 -2.31 1.57 -17.72
CA VAL A 62 -2.68 2.79 -18.43
C VAL A 62 -4.18 2.81 -18.74
N ASP A 63 -4.77 1.70 -19.18
CA ASP A 63 -6.21 1.58 -19.43
C ASP A 63 -7.02 1.73 -18.14
N LEU A 64 -6.51 1.21 -17.02
CA LEU A 64 -7.09 1.48 -15.71
C LEU A 64 -6.99 2.98 -15.37
N ALA A 65 -5.83 3.60 -15.52
CA ALA A 65 -5.65 5.03 -15.24
C ALA A 65 -6.57 5.89 -16.10
N ALA A 66 -6.76 5.55 -17.38
CA ALA A 66 -7.62 6.26 -18.32
C ALA A 66 -9.08 6.27 -17.87
N ARG A 67 -9.61 5.13 -17.41
CA ARG A 67 -10.96 5.03 -16.81
C ARG A 67 -11.15 5.89 -15.57
N HIS A 68 -10.05 6.27 -14.92
CA HIS A 68 -10.03 7.07 -13.70
C HIS A 68 -9.60 8.54 -13.90
N GLY A 69 -9.42 8.98 -15.16
CA GLY A 69 -9.22 10.38 -15.53
C GLY A 69 -7.84 10.71 -16.11
N PHE A 70 -6.96 9.73 -16.34
CA PHE A 70 -5.71 9.95 -17.09
C PHE A 70 -6.01 10.32 -18.55
N PRO A 71 -5.26 11.26 -19.17
CA PRO A 71 -4.13 12.03 -18.62
C PRO A 71 -4.54 13.33 -17.90
N GLY A 72 -5.83 13.62 -17.75
CA GLY A 72 -6.36 14.77 -17.02
C GLY A 72 -6.22 14.65 -15.49
N ARG A 73 -6.86 15.54 -14.73
CA ARG A 73 -6.75 15.53 -13.26
C ARG A 73 -7.62 14.41 -12.67
N PRO A 74 -7.10 13.56 -11.76
CA PRO A 74 -7.92 12.59 -11.05
C PRO A 74 -8.98 13.28 -10.18
N LEU A 75 -10.21 12.78 -10.19
CA LEU A 75 -11.26 13.19 -9.26
C LEU A 75 -11.09 12.45 -7.92
N GLY A 76 -11.37 13.11 -6.78
CA GLY A 76 -11.05 12.58 -5.45
C GLY A 76 -11.57 11.15 -5.17
N ARG A 77 -12.84 10.85 -5.49
CA ARG A 77 -13.41 9.49 -5.35
C ARG A 77 -12.78 8.48 -6.32
N SER A 78 -12.45 8.93 -7.54
CA SER A 78 -11.81 8.12 -8.58
C SER A 78 -10.44 7.58 -8.15
N VAL A 79 -9.69 8.33 -7.32
CA VAL A 79 -8.36 7.92 -6.85
C VAL A 79 -8.42 6.68 -5.96
N HIS A 80 -9.40 6.60 -5.05
CA HIS A 80 -9.51 5.45 -4.15
C HIS A 80 -9.86 4.16 -4.91
N GLU A 81 -10.84 4.25 -5.81
CA GLU A 81 -11.26 3.12 -6.67
C GLU A 81 -10.10 2.68 -7.58
N PHE A 82 -9.37 3.63 -8.16
CA PHE A 82 -8.16 3.37 -8.94
C PHE A 82 -7.14 2.58 -8.11
N ASP A 83 -6.82 3.03 -6.90
CA ASP A 83 -5.79 2.42 -6.06
C ASP A 83 -6.17 1.00 -5.62
N THR A 84 -7.42 0.78 -5.25
CA THR A 84 -7.92 -0.55 -4.87
C THR A 84 -7.89 -1.50 -6.06
N THR A 85 -8.33 -1.05 -7.25
CA THR A 85 -8.30 -1.86 -8.47
C THR A 85 -6.87 -2.14 -8.92
N LEU A 86 -5.98 -1.15 -8.83
CA LEU A 86 -4.58 -1.28 -9.20
C LEU A 86 -3.84 -2.22 -8.23
N ALA A 87 -4.11 -2.16 -6.93
CA ALA A 87 -3.54 -3.07 -5.95
C ALA A 87 -3.86 -4.54 -6.31
N ARG A 88 -5.12 -4.82 -6.64
CA ARG A 88 -5.56 -6.15 -7.11
C ARG A 88 -4.87 -6.56 -8.40
N LEU A 89 -4.83 -5.68 -9.41
CA LEU A 89 -4.21 -5.94 -10.71
C LEU A 89 -2.72 -6.27 -10.55
N LEU A 90 -1.96 -5.43 -9.87
CA LEU A 90 -0.52 -5.65 -9.65
C LEU A 90 -0.26 -6.98 -8.93
N HIS A 91 -1.04 -7.28 -7.90
CA HIS A 91 -0.84 -8.51 -7.13
C HIS A 91 -1.23 -9.77 -7.92
N ALA A 92 -2.38 -9.75 -8.60
CA ALA A 92 -2.86 -10.90 -9.36
C ALA A 92 -1.98 -11.20 -10.59
N ASP A 93 -1.55 -10.17 -11.31
CA ASP A 93 -1.00 -10.35 -12.64
C ASP A 93 0.53 -10.46 -12.66
N MET A 94 1.21 -9.81 -11.71
CA MET A 94 2.68 -9.79 -11.72
C MET A 94 3.29 -11.15 -11.35
N ASN A 95 2.56 -12.03 -10.65
CA ASN A 95 3.09 -13.32 -10.20
C ASN A 95 4.43 -13.16 -9.44
N LEU A 96 4.48 -12.13 -8.60
CA LEU A 96 5.59 -11.90 -7.67
C LEU A 96 5.43 -12.79 -6.45
N VAL A 97 6.56 -13.21 -5.90
CA VAL A 97 6.63 -13.70 -4.53
C VAL A 97 7.04 -12.55 -3.59
N PRO A 98 6.69 -12.61 -2.29
CA PRO A 98 7.06 -11.56 -1.33
C PRO A 98 8.55 -11.20 -1.33
N ALA A 99 9.43 -12.18 -1.57
CA ALA A 99 10.87 -11.97 -1.66
C ALA A 99 11.27 -11.07 -2.85
N GLU A 100 10.67 -11.26 -4.02
CA GLU A 100 10.91 -10.39 -5.19
C GLU A 100 10.25 -9.02 -5.01
N ALA A 101 9.04 -8.98 -4.42
CA ALA A 101 8.34 -7.74 -4.11
C ALA A 101 9.03 -6.90 -3.03
N ALA A 102 9.97 -7.45 -2.25
CA ALA A 102 10.81 -6.69 -1.33
C ALA A 102 11.96 -5.94 -2.03
N VAL A 103 12.24 -6.24 -3.31
CA VAL A 103 13.40 -5.68 -4.04
C VAL A 103 13.10 -4.29 -4.58
N ARG A 104 13.57 -3.26 -3.87
CA ARG A 104 13.36 -1.84 -4.22
C ARG A 104 13.75 -1.46 -5.67
N PRO A 105 14.91 -1.88 -6.22
CA PRO A 105 15.28 -1.62 -7.61
C PRO A 105 14.25 -2.02 -8.67
N MET A 106 13.45 -3.05 -8.41
CA MET A 106 12.38 -3.50 -9.32
C MET A 106 11.25 -2.46 -9.38
N TRP A 107 10.86 -1.94 -8.22
CA TRP A 107 9.84 -0.90 -8.11
C TRP A 107 10.30 0.41 -8.75
N ALA A 108 11.57 0.75 -8.59
CA ALA A 108 12.18 1.89 -9.25
C ALA A 108 12.15 1.77 -10.78
N PHE A 109 12.43 0.57 -11.33
CA PHE A 109 12.25 0.31 -12.76
C PHE A 109 10.78 0.53 -13.18
N LEU A 110 9.84 -0.04 -12.42
CA LEU A 110 8.42 0.05 -12.73
C LEU A 110 7.94 1.52 -12.77
N ALA A 111 8.35 2.35 -11.81
CA ALA A 111 7.94 3.75 -11.72
C ALA A 111 8.70 4.70 -12.66
N ALA A 112 10.00 4.47 -12.89
CA ALA A 112 10.85 5.41 -13.64
C ALA A 112 10.97 5.09 -15.14
N VAL A 113 10.70 3.85 -15.54
CA VAL A 113 10.88 3.35 -16.90
C VAL A 113 9.56 2.86 -17.47
N LEU A 114 8.87 1.93 -16.79
CA LEU A 114 7.67 1.31 -17.36
C LEU A 114 6.43 2.21 -17.29
N LEU A 115 6.22 2.89 -16.16
CA LEU A 115 5.01 3.68 -15.86
C LEU A 115 5.33 5.10 -15.34
N PRO A 116 6.24 5.86 -15.98
CA PRO A 116 6.60 7.21 -15.52
C PRO A 116 5.44 8.20 -15.61
N ASP A 117 4.61 8.05 -16.64
CA ASP A 117 3.40 8.83 -16.87
C ASP A 117 2.35 8.61 -15.78
N VAL A 118 2.01 7.37 -15.48
CA VAL A 118 1.03 7.04 -14.42
C VAL A 118 1.56 7.47 -13.05
N THR A 119 2.87 7.37 -12.82
CA THR A 119 3.51 7.83 -11.58
C THR A 119 3.32 9.32 -11.35
N VAL A 120 3.65 10.15 -12.34
CA VAL A 120 3.55 11.61 -12.23
C VAL A 120 2.10 12.10 -12.32
N TRP A 121 1.24 11.40 -13.07
CA TRP A 121 -0.20 11.68 -13.08
C TRP A 121 -0.81 11.50 -11.68
N ARG A 122 -0.46 10.41 -11.00
CA ARG A 122 -0.97 10.11 -9.66
C ARG A 122 -0.38 11.04 -8.60
N PHE A 123 0.91 11.35 -8.72
CA PHE A 123 1.62 12.25 -7.82
C PHE A 123 2.35 13.32 -8.64
N PRO A 124 1.71 14.47 -8.90
CA PRO A 124 2.37 15.59 -9.54
C PRO A 124 3.59 16.01 -8.71
N GLN A 125 4.75 16.15 -9.36
CA GLN A 125 6.04 16.43 -8.70
C GLN A 125 6.33 15.42 -7.57
N PRO A 126 6.43 14.12 -7.89
CA PRO A 126 6.53 13.09 -6.86
C PRO A 126 7.85 13.26 -6.10
N PRO A 127 7.84 13.20 -4.75
CA PRO A 127 9.09 13.09 -4.00
C PRO A 127 9.84 11.80 -4.36
N GLU A 128 11.15 11.80 -4.11
CA GLU A 128 12.07 10.75 -4.56
C GLU A 128 11.65 9.34 -4.09
N ASP A 129 11.11 9.20 -2.88
CA ASP A 129 10.65 7.94 -2.32
C ASP A 129 9.47 7.30 -3.05
N ARG A 130 8.61 8.12 -3.68
CA ARG A 130 7.46 7.66 -4.47
C ARG A 130 7.89 6.89 -5.71
N LEU A 131 9.10 7.15 -6.20
CA LEU A 131 9.61 6.64 -7.47
C LEU A 131 10.79 5.69 -7.27
N LEU A 132 11.74 6.00 -6.37
CA LEU A 132 12.92 5.16 -6.14
C LEU A 132 12.70 4.02 -5.15
N ALA A 133 11.53 3.98 -4.50
CA ALA A 133 11.18 3.00 -3.47
C ALA A 133 12.16 2.97 -2.29
N THR A 134 12.80 4.09 -1.94
CA THR A 134 13.66 4.20 -0.74
C THR A 134 12.93 3.75 0.52
N ASP A 135 11.63 4.08 0.60
CA ASP A 135 10.64 3.48 1.48
C ASP A 135 9.48 2.87 0.68
N ILE A 136 9.36 1.54 0.71
CA ILE A 136 8.33 0.79 -0.01
C ILE A 136 6.89 1.16 0.41
N THR A 137 6.70 1.67 1.62
CA THR A 137 5.36 2.06 2.11
C THR A 137 4.87 3.36 1.47
N ARG A 138 5.79 4.14 0.90
CA ARG A 138 5.48 5.42 0.23
C ARG A 138 5.57 5.29 -1.29
N HIS A 139 6.21 4.26 -1.81
CA HIS A 139 6.35 4.02 -3.25
C HIS A 139 4.99 3.90 -3.96
N VAL A 140 4.88 4.47 -5.17
CA VAL A 140 3.62 4.60 -5.93
C VAL A 140 2.89 3.28 -6.20
N PHE A 141 3.62 2.22 -6.57
CA PHE A 141 3.05 0.91 -6.95
C PHE A 141 3.30 -0.17 -5.88
N GLY A 142 4.55 -0.33 -5.46
CA GLY A 142 4.95 -1.27 -4.42
C GLY A 142 4.07 -1.27 -3.17
N ARG A 143 3.64 -0.11 -2.65
CA ARG A 143 2.73 -0.07 -1.50
C ARG A 143 1.35 -0.68 -1.79
N LEU A 144 0.86 -0.55 -3.03
CA LEU A 144 -0.41 -1.11 -3.47
C LEU A 144 -0.30 -2.63 -3.60
N TRP A 145 0.81 -3.13 -4.15
CA TRP A 145 1.09 -4.57 -4.19
C TRP A 145 1.15 -5.17 -2.79
N TRP A 146 1.89 -4.55 -1.86
CA TRP A 146 1.98 -5.01 -0.47
C TRP A 146 0.64 -4.91 0.27
N ARG A 147 -0.17 -3.89 -0.03
CA ARG A 147 -1.54 -3.80 0.50
C ARG A 147 -2.38 -4.99 0.08
N ALA A 148 -2.32 -5.38 -1.19
CA ALA A 148 -3.02 -6.57 -1.68
C ALA A 148 -2.49 -7.87 -1.07
N GLU A 149 -1.17 -8.07 -1.00
CA GLU A 149 -0.54 -9.25 -0.37
C GLU A 149 -0.99 -9.43 1.09
N LEU A 150 -0.92 -8.35 1.87
CA LEU A 150 -1.24 -8.39 3.30
C LEU A 150 -2.74 -8.57 3.56
N LEU A 151 -3.62 -8.04 2.70
CA LEU A 151 -5.06 -8.13 2.84
C LEU A 151 -5.70 -9.30 2.08
N ARG A 152 -4.95 -10.04 1.28
CA ARG A 152 -5.47 -11.19 0.54
C ARG A 152 -5.95 -12.27 1.49
N ASP A 153 -7.22 -12.64 1.42
CA ASP A 153 -7.82 -13.70 2.22
C ASP A 153 -8.10 -14.93 1.33
N ASP A 154 -7.13 -15.85 1.28
CA ASP A 154 -7.25 -17.07 0.47
C ASP A 154 -8.35 -18.04 0.98
N VAL A 155 -8.89 -17.83 2.19
CA VAL A 155 -10.06 -18.58 2.67
C VAL A 155 -11.32 -18.20 1.90
N ARG A 156 -11.41 -16.96 1.40
CA ARG A 156 -12.53 -16.45 0.59
C ARG A 156 -12.24 -16.63 -0.89
N ILE A 157 -12.40 -17.87 -1.36
CA ILE A 157 -12.07 -18.31 -2.73
C ILE A 157 -12.81 -17.48 -3.80
N ASP A 158 -14.06 -17.07 -3.54
CA ASP A 158 -14.88 -16.28 -4.46
C ASP A 158 -14.36 -14.84 -4.65
N ASN A 159 -13.81 -14.26 -3.59
CA ASN A 159 -13.25 -12.91 -3.61
C ASN A 159 -12.08 -12.77 -2.62
N PRO A 160 -10.87 -13.23 -3.01
CA PRO A 160 -9.70 -13.19 -2.11
C PRO A 160 -9.28 -11.77 -1.75
N TYR A 161 -9.69 -10.76 -2.52
CA TYR A 161 -9.32 -9.36 -2.32
C TYR A 161 -10.39 -8.53 -1.60
N HIS A 162 -11.44 -9.15 -1.06
CA HIS A 162 -12.57 -8.43 -0.45
C HIS A 162 -12.18 -7.48 0.70
N LEU A 163 -11.03 -7.69 1.35
CA LEU A 163 -10.54 -6.82 2.43
C LEU A 163 -9.86 -5.54 1.92
N LEU A 164 -9.59 -5.41 0.61
CA LEU A 164 -9.03 -4.18 0.05
C LEU A 164 -9.95 -2.97 0.26
N ASP A 165 -11.27 -3.19 0.23
CA ASP A 165 -12.28 -2.13 0.37
C ASP A 165 -12.47 -1.65 1.82
N VAL A 166 -11.84 -2.31 2.80
CA VAL A 166 -12.03 -2.00 4.23
C VAL A 166 -11.33 -0.70 4.63
N PHE A 167 -10.07 -0.52 4.19
CA PHE A 167 -9.28 0.65 4.54
C PHE A 167 -9.01 1.52 3.32
N PRO A 168 -9.33 2.82 3.37
CA PRO A 168 -8.74 3.79 2.47
C PRO A 168 -7.22 3.69 2.48
N GLU A 169 -6.58 4.02 1.37
CA GLU A 169 -5.11 3.93 1.23
C GLU A 169 -4.39 4.73 2.35
N ARG A 170 -4.89 5.93 2.68
CA ARG A 170 -4.36 6.76 3.78
C ARG A 170 -4.39 6.05 5.14
N ASN A 171 -5.41 5.25 5.39
CA ASN A 171 -5.56 4.47 6.63
C ASN A 171 -4.61 3.27 6.60
N PHE A 172 -4.51 2.59 5.46
CA PHE A 172 -3.59 1.46 5.30
C PHE A 172 -2.12 1.89 5.43
N ASP A 173 -1.76 3.08 4.94
CA ASP A 173 -0.43 3.68 5.14
C ASP A 173 -0.07 3.79 6.64
N GLN A 174 -1.05 4.02 7.54
CA GLN A 174 -0.83 4.03 9.00
C GLN A 174 -0.48 2.65 9.54
N ILE A 175 -1.08 1.58 8.99
CA ILE A 175 -0.80 0.19 9.35
C ILE A 175 0.59 -0.19 8.87
N LEU A 176 0.90 0.06 7.59
CA LEU A 176 2.19 -0.22 6.97
C LEU A 176 3.36 0.53 7.63
N ALA A 177 3.15 1.77 8.06
CA ALA A 177 4.17 2.53 8.79
C ALA A 177 4.62 1.83 10.09
N ARG A 178 3.79 0.92 10.62
CA ARG A 178 4.06 0.13 11.83
C ARG A 178 4.47 -1.31 11.51
N ARG A 179 5.06 -1.57 10.34
CA ARG A 179 5.48 -2.92 9.89
C ARG A 179 6.45 -3.67 10.80
N ARG A 180 7.20 -2.97 11.65
CA ARG A 180 8.12 -3.59 12.63
C ARG A 180 7.40 -4.13 13.87
N SER A 181 6.12 -3.78 14.04
CA SER A 181 5.22 -4.34 15.04
C SER A 181 4.01 -4.93 14.31
N ILE A 182 2.88 -4.24 14.32
CA ILE A 182 1.58 -4.70 13.79
C ILE A 182 1.64 -5.02 12.29
N GLY A 183 2.25 -4.16 11.48
CA GLY A 183 2.15 -4.24 10.02
C GLY A 183 2.98 -5.38 9.38
N GLY A 184 3.59 -6.26 10.20
CA GLY A 184 4.41 -7.38 9.75
C GLY A 184 3.69 -8.74 9.73
N SER A 185 2.49 -8.86 10.34
CA SER A 185 1.69 -10.09 10.28
C SER A 185 0.45 -9.91 9.40
N PRO A 186 0.34 -10.67 8.29
CA PRO A 186 -0.88 -10.72 7.48
C PRO A 186 -2.10 -11.13 8.30
N GLU A 187 -1.98 -12.09 9.22
CA GLU A 187 -3.07 -12.58 10.06
C GLU A 187 -3.65 -11.48 10.94
N LEU A 188 -2.79 -10.66 11.55
CA LEU A 188 -3.21 -9.54 12.39
C LEU A 188 -3.85 -8.43 11.57
N ILE A 189 -3.31 -8.11 10.40
CA ILE A 189 -3.89 -7.11 9.49
C ILE A 189 -5.24 -7.57 8.97
N ARG A 190 -5.37 -8.83 8.55
CA ARG A 190 -6.63 -9.42 8.07
C ARG A 190 -7.66 -9.50 9.18
N SER A 191 -7.27 -9.92 10.38
CA SER A 191 -8.16 -9.93 11.55
C SER A 191 -8.62 -8.52 11.91
N LEU A 192 -7.73 -7.53 11.84
CA LEU A 192 -8.08 -6.12 12.02
C LEU A 192 -9.08 -5.66 10.96
N ALA A 193 -8.87 -6.01 9.70
CA ALA A 193 -9.79 -5.66 8.61
C ALA A 193 -11.16 -6.35 8.75
N LYS A 194 -11.20 -7.63 9.14
CA LYS A 194 -12.44 -8.40 9.34
C LYS A 194 -13.29 -7.84 10.50
N GLU A 195 -12.66 -7.33 11.55
CA GLU A 195 -13.34 -6.72 12.70
C GLU A 195 -13.55 -5.20 12.52
N TRP A 196 -12.99 -4.59 11.46
CA TRP A 196 -13.08 -3.15 11.27
C TRP A 196 -14.52 -2.75 10.95
N PRO A 197 -15.12 -1.83 11.72
CA PRO A 197 -16.49 -1.46 11.49
C PRO A 197 -16.61 -0.50 10.30
N LYS A 198 -17.69 -0.66 9.52
CA LYS A 198 -17.98 0.18 8.34
C LYS A 198 -18.35 1.62 8.67
N ASP A 199 -18.80 1.87 9.90
CA ASP A 199 -19.27 3.19 10.32
C ASP A 199 -18.54 3.65 11.58
N TRP A 200 -17.99 4.85 11.53
CA TRP A 200 -17.38 5.56 12.66
C TRP A 200 -18.15 6.86 12.98
N THR A 201 -19.48 6.82 12.85
CA THR A 201 -20.41 7.92 13.15
C THR A 201 -19.95 8.78 14.34
N GLY A 202 -19.82 10.09 14.11
CA GLY A 202 -19.37 11.06 15.12
C GLY A 202 -17.88 11.01 15.45
N THR A 203 -17.05 10.33 14.64
CA THR A 203 -15.61 10.18 14.88
C THR A 203 -14.80 10.17 13.59
N ASN A 204 -13.60 10.75 13.63
CA ASN A 204 -12.63 10.61 12.55
C ASN A 204 -12.05 9.18 12.51
N GLU A 205 -12.44 8.39 11.50
CA GLU A 205 -11.97 7.01 11.30
C GLU A 205 -10.43 6.90 11.30
N THR A 206 -9.72 7.85 10.68
CA THR A 206 -8.26 7.82 10.60
C THR A 206 -7.64 7.90 12.00
N GLU A 207 -8.21 8.72 12.87
CA GLU A 207 -7.73 8.87 14.24
C GLU A 207 -8.13 7.67 15.11
N ALA A 208 -9.35 7.16 14.92
CA ALA A 208 -9.79 5.89 15.49
C ALA A 208 -8.81 4.76 15.21
N LEU A 209 -8.43 4.59 13.94
CA LEU A 209 -7.42 3.61 13.55
C LEU A 209 -6.09 3.85 14.26
N ARG A 210 -5.62 5.10 14.34
CA ARG A 210 -4.38 5.39 15.05
C ARG A 210 -4.43 4.98 16.52
N ASP A 211 -5.54 5.18 17.20
CA ASP A 211 -5.64 4.81 18.62
C ASP A 211 -5.81 3.32 18.83
N VAL A 212 -6.58 2.63 17.97
CA VAL A 212 -6.63 1.16 17.95
C VAL A 212 -5.21 0.60 17.76
N LEU A 213 -4.46 1.09 16.78
CA LEU A 213 -3.09 0.66 16.53
C LEU A 213 -2.16 0.94 17.72
N LYS A 214 -2.30 2.09 18.40
CA LYS A 214 -1.51 2.39 19.62
C LYS A 214 -1.81 1.38 20.73
N ILE A 215 -3.08 1.05 20.96
CA ILE A 215 -3.48 0.12 22.02
C ILE A 215 -3.04 -1.31 21.68
N LEU A 216 -3.22 -1.75 20.43
CA LEU A 216 -2.72 -3.05 19.97
C LEU A 216 -1.19 -3.16 20.14
N MET A 217 -0.42 -2.12 19.80
CA MET A 217 1.03 -2.13 20.05
C MET A 217 1.38 -2.21 21.54
N ARG A 218 0.61 -1.54 22.40
CA ARG A 218 0.82 -1.60 23.86
C ARG A 218 0.50 -2.99 24.40
N ARG A 219 -0.58 -3.63 23.94
CA ARG A 219 -0.92 -5.01 24.30
C ARG A 219 0.12 -5.99 23.78
N GLY A 220 0.57 -5.80 22.54
CA GLY A 220 1.62 -6.59 21.90
C GLY A 220 2.98 -6.54 22.60
N ALA A 221 3.21 -5.60 23.52
CA ALA A 221 4.40 -5.59 24.36
C ALA A 221 4.35 -6.62 25.52
N PHE A 222 3.16 -7.10 25.86
CA PHE A 222 2.93 -8.06 26.96
C PHE A 222 2.33 -9.39 26.48
N GLN A 223 1.69 -9.39 25.30
CA GLN A 223 1.08 -10.56 24.67
C GLN A 223 1.71 -10.79 23.31
N ASP A 224 2.01 -12.03 22.98
CA ASP A 224 2.43 -12.37 21.62
C ASP A 224 1.22 -12.41 20.68
N LEU A 225 0.84 -11.24 20.16
CA LEU A 225 -0.26 -11.13 19.20
C LEU A 225 0.04 -11.82 17.86
N PHE A 226 1.30 -12.09 17.54
CA PHE A 226 1.72 -12.72 16.29
C PHE A 226 1.58 -14.24 16.34
N GLY A 227 1.74 -14.84 17.52
CA GLY A 227 1.53 -16.26 17.76
C GLY A 227 0.08 -16.66 18.02
N LEU A 228 -0.85 -15.69 18.17
CA LEU A 228 -2.25 -16.00 18.44
C LEU A 228 -2.97 -16.54 17.19
N PRO A 229 -3.72 -17.66 17.30
CA PRO A 229 -4.59 -18.09 16.23
C PRO A 229 -5.72 -17.08 16.00
N GLU A 230 -6.26 -17.02 14.79
CA GLU A 230 -7.32 -16.07 14.39
C GLU A 230 -8.52 -16.10 15.36
N THR A 231 -8.87 -17.27 15.90
CA THR A 231 -9.99 -17.45 16.85
C THR A 231 -9.81 -16.71 18.17
N LEU A 232 -8.56 -16.45 18.59
CA LEU A 232 -8.24 -15.68 19.80
C LEU A 232 -7.87 -14.23 19.46
N LEU A 233 -7.25 -14.02 18.30
CA LEU A 233 -6.82 -12.70 17.85
C LEU A 233 -8.00 -11.78 17.52
N ARG A 234 -9.03 -12.28 16.83
CA ARG A 234 -10.21 -11.49 16.45
C ARG A 234 -10.97 -10.92 17.66
N PRO A 235 -11.30 -11.70 18.71
CA PRO A 235 -11.90 -11.14 19.93
C PRO A 235 -11.07 -10.04 20.60
N GLU A 236 -9.74 -10.17 20.65
CA GLU A 236 -8.86 -9.15 21.24
C GLU A 236 -8.86 -7.84 20.43
N ILE A 237 -8.88 -7.96 19.10
CA ILE A 237 -9.02 -6.82 18.19
C ILE A 237 -10.38 -6.16 18.35
N ALA A 238 -11.46 -6.93 18.31
CA ALA A 238 -12.83 -6.43 18.46
C ALA A 238 -13.01 -5.69 19.80
N ARG A 239 -12.47 -6.25 20.89
CA ARG A 239 -12.44 -5.59 22.20
C ARG A 239 -11.69 -4.27 22.16
N THR A 240 -10.54 -4.23 21.52
CA THR A 240 -9.75 -2.98 21.38
C THR A 240 -10.49 -1.92 20.59
N ILE A 241 -11.17 -2.30 19.50
CA ILE A 241 -12.01 -1.39 18.70
C ILE A 241 -13.16 -0.84 19.56
N LEU A 242 -13.83 -1.69 20.33
CA LEU A 242 -14.92 -1.29 21.22
C LEU A 242 -14.44 -0.32 22.31
N ASP A 243 -13.30 -0.60 22.94
CA ASP A 243 -12.68 0.26 23.95
C ASP A 243 -12.40 1.68 23.38
N VAL A 244 -11.88 1.76 22.16
CA VAL A 244 -11.62 3.04 21.47
C VAL A 244 -12.91 3.79 21.13
N ARG A 245 -13.94 3.08 20.66
CA ARG A 245 -15.25 3.67 20.40
C ARG A 245 -15.85 4.27 21.66
N HIS A 246 -15.89 3.49 22.75
CA HIS A 246 -16.43 3.96 24.03
C HIS A 246 -15.64 5.13 24.61
N ALA A 247 -14.31 5.17 24.43
CA ALA A 247 -13.50 6.30 24.86
C ALA A 247 -13.82 7.58 24.05
N ARG A 248 -13.97 7.46 22.73
CA ARG A 248 -14.29 8.60 21.85
C ARG A 248 -15.70 9.13 22.00
N THR A 249 -16.70 8.24 22.11
CA THR A 249 -18.09 8.66 22.31
C THR A 249 -18.24 9.44 23.62
N ARG A 250 -17.54 9.02 24.69
CA ARG A 250 -17.50 9.77 25.96
C ARG A 250 -16.82 11.14 25.81
N ALA A 251 -15.65 11.19 25.18
CA ALA A 251 -14.94 12.46 24.95
C ALA A 251 -15.80 13.47 24.14
N HIS A 252 -16.52 12.98 23.12
CA HIS A 252 -17.44 13.82 22.35
C HIS A 252 -18.66 14.27 23.17
N ALA A 253 -19.21 13.42 24.04
CA ALA A 253 -20.31 13.81 24.94
C ALA A 253 -19.89 14.85 25.98
N ASP A 254 -18.63 14.79 26.42
CA ASP A 254 -18.04 15.72 27.40
C ASP A 254 -17.51 17.03 26.77
N GLY A 255 -17.66 17.23 25.45
CA GLY A 255 -17.22 18.44 24.74
C GLY A 255 -15.70 18.57 24.62
N VAL A 256 -14.95 17.47 24.72
CA VAL A 256 -13.48 17.44 24.62
C VAL A 256 -13.08 16.97 23.22
N ASP A 257 -12.84 17.92 22.31
CA ASP A 257 -12.52 17.61 20.90
C ASP A 257 -11.14 16.95 20.69
N GLU A 258 -10.24 16.97 21.68
CA GLU A 258 -8.93 16.29 21.58
C GLU A 258 -8.55 15.58 22.88
N VAL A 259 -8.99 14.33 23.06
CA VAL A 259 -8.28 13.42 23.96
C VAL A 259 -7.23 12.68 23.14
N SER A 260 -5.99 13.19 23.16
CA SER A 260 -4.83 12.39 22.78
C SER A 260 -4.72 11.21 23.74
N ILE A 261 -5.33 10.07 23.39
CA ILE A 261 -5.22 8.82 24.15
C ILE A 261 -3.76 8.37 24.08
N GLY A 262 -2.96 8.78 25.06
CA GLY A 262 -1.58 8.32 25.20
C GLY A 262 -0.52 9.29 25.73
N ARG A 263 -0.83 10.53 26.13
CA ARG A 263 0.13 11.33 26.91
C ARG A 263 -0.06 11.06 28.40
N TYR A 264 0.88 10.32 29.00
CA TYR A 264 1.13 10.48 30.43
C TYR A 264 1.68 11.89 30.62
N VAL A 265 1.01 12.69 31.45
CA VAL A 265 1.60 13.89 32.05
C VAL A 265 2.80 13.40 32.84
N ARG A 266 4.01 13.71 32.38
CA ARG A 266 5.20 13.61 33.24
C ARG A 266 5.02 14.67 34.33
N ARG A 267 4.82 14.22 35.57
CA ARG A 267 5.17 15.03 36.74
C ARG A 267 6.68 14.99 36.93
#